data_AF-A0A847L8Q7-F1
#
_entry.id   AF-A0A847L8Q7-F1
#
_cell.length_a   1.000
_cell.length_b   1.000
_cell.length_c   1.000
_cell.angle_alpha   90.00
_cell.angle_beta   90.00
_cell.angle_gamma   90.00
#
_symmetry.space_group_name_H-M   'P 1'
#
loop_
_entity.id
_entity.type
_entity.pdbx_description
1 polymer ?
#
loop_
_entity_poly.entity_id
_entity_poly.type
_entity_poly.pdbx_seq_one_letter_code
_entity_poly.pdbx_strand_id
1 'polypeptide(L)'
;MLFFKRTLPLAITFFTGIIMILAFFSGPGLPTLKMLDKEAPEWIRITMTFAMVLGGVSLLQINLVKIQRKVDGWGYNAVLVIGFLTMATLGFFSGFEGSESRLTPGSQLWTYEEASQKWHFVTVKQVNREKATVEDKHTQEKREVEFISSVTITDDDGKEKDVQTSKLKGSLNAWLLAFQQLLFNGVFKAAQATMFSLLAFFVASASFRAFRIKSKEAMLLMGAAFIVMLGNVPIGNMLTALLDKVWLGFIDFPALKEWIMMYPSSAAQSAILIGAALGYIAASLKIILGVERSYLGGGEG
;
A
#
# COMPACT_ATOMS: atom_id res chain seq x y z
N MET A 1 36.13 19.63 -15.72
CA MET A 1 35.43 20.36 -14.64
C MET A 1 34.56 19.40 -13.83
N LEU A 2 35.15 18.70 -12.85
CA LEU A 2 34.42 17.78 -11.96
C LEU A 2 33.49 18.51 -10.98
N PHE A 3 33.81 19.77 -10.64
CA PHE A 3 33.06 20.58 -9.68
C PHE A 3 31.61 20.83 -10.12
N PHE A 4 31.38 21.30 -11.35
CA PHE A 4 30.04 21.59 -11.85
C PHE A 4 29.15 20.36 -12.05
N LYS A 5 29.73 19.20 -12.37
CA LYS A 5 28.96 17.95 -12.60
C LYS A 5 28.64 17.18 -11.31
N ARG A 6 29.41 17.37 -10.23
CA ARG A 6 29.27 16.60 -8.97
C ARG A 6 28.86 17.46 -7.78
N THR A 7 29.46 18.63 -7.63
CA THR A 7 29.22 19.50 -6.46
C THR A 7 27.92 20.27 -6.57
N LEU A 8 27.52 20.67 -7.79
CA LEU A 8 26.29 21.44 -8.00
C LEU A 8 25.01 20.66 -7.65
N PRO A 9 24.81 19.40 -8.12
CA PRO A 9 23.64 18.60 -7.70
C PRO A 9 23.61 18.34 -6.19
N LEU A 10 24.77 18.04 -5.59
CA LEU A 10 24.90 17.82 -4.16
C LEU A 10 24.53 19.06 -3.34
N ALA A 11 25.03 20.23 -3.75
CA ALA A 11 24.68 21.49 -3.10
C ALA A 11 23.17 21.79 -3.19
N ILE A 12 22.56 21.56 -4.36
CA ILE A 12 21.11 21.72 -4.53
C ILE A 12 20.37 20.82 -3.55
N THR A 13 20.67 19.51 -3.51
CA THR A 13 20.00 18.59 -2.57
C THR A 13 20.21 18.97 -1.11
N PHE A 14 21.38 19.47 -0.75
CA PHE A 14 21.71 19.90 0.61
C PHE A 14 20.88 21.12 1.03
N PHE A 15 20.84 22.17 0.19
CA PHE A 15 20.04 23.36 0.47
C PHE A 15 18.54 23.07 0.44
N THR A 16 18.07 22.26 -0.51
CA THR A 16 16.67 21.81 -0.54
C THR A 16 16.31 21.05 0.74
N GLY A 17 17.17 20.14 1.22
CA GLY A 17 16.95 19.43 2.49
C GLY A 17 16.86 20.36 3.71
N ILE A 18 17.74 21.36 3.80
CA ILE A 18 17.69 22.37 4.88
C ILE A 18 16.39 23.19 4.79
N ILE A 19 16.03 23.65 3.60
CA ILE A 19 14.79 24.42 3.38
C ILE A 19 13.56 23.59 3.79
N MET A 20 13.55 22.29 3.48
CA MET A 20 12.47 21.38 3.88
C MET A 20 12.37 21.19 5.39
N ILE A 21 13.49 21.03 6.09
CA ILE A 21 13.51 20.95 7.56
C ILE A 21 12.96 22.26 8.15
N LEU A 22 13.43 23.41 7.66
CA LEU A 22 12.95 24.71 8.12
C LEU A 22 11.46 24.93 7.81
N ALA A 23 10.98 24.50 6.64
CA ALA A 23 9.58 24.56 6.25
C ALA A 23 8.69 23.74 7.20
N PHE A 24 9.10 22.51 7.50
CA PHE A 24 8.36 21.59 8.39
C PHE A 24 8.26 22.13 9.83
N PHE A 25 9.33 22.70 10.36
CA PHE A 25 9.36 23.27 11.71
C PHE A 25 8.91 24.74 11.77
N SER A 26 8.67 25.40 10.64
CA SER A 26 8.16 26.78 10.61
C SER A 26 6.71 26.80 11.08
N GLY A 27 6.48 27.36 12.28
CA GLY A 27 5.14 27.59 12.79
C GLY A 27 4.31 28.54 11.91
N PRO A 28 3.07 28.88 12.30
CA PRO A 28 2.18 29.75 11.50
C PRO A 28 2.74 31.15 11.15
N GLY A 29 3.81 31.60 11.82
CA GLY A 29 4.38 32.94 11.65
C GLY A 29 5.14 33.19 10.34
N LEU A 30 5.45 32.15 9.55
CA LEU A 30 6.14 32.27 8.25
C LEU A 30 5.31 31.59 7.14
N PRO A 31 4.30 32.30 6.58
CA PRO A 31 3.35 31.71 5.63
C PRO A 31 4.02 31.19 4.34
N THR A 32 5.11 31.80 3.88
CA THR A 32 5.84 31.39 2.66
C THR A 32 6.55 30.05 2.82
N LEU A 33 7.20 29.79 3.96
CA LEU A 33 7.86 28.51 4.23
C LEU A 33 6.83 27.39 4.49
N LYS A 34 5.69 27.74 5.08
CA LYS A 34 4.60 26.80 5.32
C LYS A 34 3.84 26.39 4.04
N MET A 35 3.93 27.18 2.95
CA MET A 35 3.43 26.77 1.63
C MET A 35 4.23 25.61 1.03
N LEU A 36 5.54 25.54 1.29
CA LEU A 36 6.39 24.43 0.82
C LEU A 36 6.01 23.08 1.45
N ASP A 37 5.49 23.08 2.68
CA ASP A 37 4.97 21.88 3.34
C ASP A 37 3.75 21.29 2.61
N LYS A 38 2.96 22.13 1.93
CA LYS A 38 1.81 21.69 1.14
C LYS A 38 2.18 21.24 -0.27
N GLU A 39 3.16 21.86 -0.90
CA GLU A 39 3.56 21.53 -2.28
C GLU A 39 4.56 20.37 -2.36
N ALA A 40 5.45 20.20 -1.38
CA ALA A 40 6.43 19.11 -1.39
C ALA A 40 5.80 17.70 -1.46
N PRO A 41 4.67 17.39 -0.78
CA PRO A 41 3.97 16.12 -0.94
C PRO A 41 3.46 15.86 -2.36
N GLU A 42 3.13 16.91 -3.12
CA GLU A 42 2.68 16.77 -4.51
C GLU A 42 3.84 16.36 -5.43
N TRP A 43 5.02 16.97 -5.26
CA TRP A 43 6.24 16.55 -5.95
C TRP A 43 6.62 15.10 -5.63
N ILE A 44 6.48 14.67 -4.37
CA ILE A 44 6.69 13.28 -3.97
C ILE A 44 5.70 12.35 -4.68
N ARG A 45 4.42 12.72 -4.77
CA ARG A 45 3.40 11.94 -5.48
C ARG A 45 3.77 11.74 -6.95
N ILE A 46 4.16 12.80 -7.64
CA ILE A 46 4.62 12.74 -9.04
C ILE A 46 5.80 11.79 -9.18
N THR A 47 6.79 11.93 -8.29
CA THR A 47 8.00 11.08 -8.30
C THR A 47 7.67 9.61 -8.04
N MET A 48 6.74 9.33 -7.11
CA MET A 48 6.27 7.97 -6.82
C MET A 48 5.55 7.33 -8.00
N THR A 49 4.77 8.10 -8.78
CA THR A 49 4.15 7.60 -10.01
C THR A 49 5.20 7.15 -11.02
N PHE A 50 6.25 7.95 -11.24
CA PHE A 50 7.37 7.55 -12.11
C PHE A 50 8.15 6.37 -11.53
N ALA A 51 8.40 6.35 -10.21
CA ALA A 51 9.10 5.26 -9.54
C ALA A 51 8.33 3.94 -9.67
N MET A 52 7.00 3.96 -9.60
CA MET A 52 6.17 2.78 -9.80
C MET A 52 6.31 2.22 -11.22
N VAL A 53 6.32 3.10 -12.23
CA VAL A 53 6.54 2.71 -13.63
C VAL A 53 7.94 2.14 -13.83
N LEU A 54 8.98 2.83 -13.32
CA LEU A 54 10.37 2.36 -13.38
C LEU A 54 10.55 1.01 -12.67
N GLY A 55 9.88 0.81 -11.53
CA GLY A 55 9.86 -0.45 -10.80
C GLY A 55 9.27 -1.59 -11.64
N GLY A 56 8.13 -1.34 -12.30
CA GLY A 56 7.53 -2.29 -13.23
C GLY A 56 8.41 -2.62 -14.43
N VAL A 57 9.01 -1.60 -15.06
CA VAL A 57 9.94 -1.77 -16.19
C VAL A 57 11.19 -2.54 -15.77
N SER A 58 11.78 -2.22 -14.61
CA SER A 58 12.95 -2.91 -14.06
C SER A 58 12.67 -4.39 -13.83
N LEU A 59 11.53 -4.70 -13.21
CA LEU A 59 11.07 -6.07 -13.00
C LEU A 59 10.92 -6.81 -14.33
N LEU A 60 10.30 -6.19 -15.34
CA LEU A 60 10.18 -6.81 -16.66
C LEU A 60 11.54 -7.02 -17.33
N GLN A 61 12.40 -6.00 -17.36
CA GLN A 61 13.71 -6.06 -18.01
C GLN A 61 14.59 -7.17 -17.43
N ILE A 62 14.73 -7.21 -16.10
CA ILE A 62 15.58 -8.20 -15.42
C ILE A 62 15.06 -9.62 -15.68
N ASN A 63 13.75 -9.82 -15.58
CA ASN A 63 13.18 -11.16 -15.75
C ASN A 63 13.11 -11.60 -17.22
N LEU A 64 12.87 -10.69 -18.17
CA LEU A 64 12.93 -10.97 -19.61
C LEU A 64 14.35 -11.36 -20.05
N VAL A 65 15.37 -10.66 -19.56
CA VAL A 65 16.78 -11.03 -19.84
C VAL A 65 17.09 -12.42 -19.31
N LYS A 66 16.63 -12.77 -18.09
CA LYS A 66 16.78 -14.12 -17.53
C LYS A 66 16.08 -15.19 -18.39
N ILE A 67 14.89 -14.89 -18.92
CA ILE A 67 14.15 -15.80 -19.82
C ILE A 67 14.89 -15.96 -21.15
N GLN A 68 15.30 -14.86 -21.78
CA GLN A 68 16.03 -14.88 -23.05
C GLN A 68 17.35 -15.64 -22.95
N ARG A 69 18.08 -15.47 -21.84
CA ARG A 69 19.34 -16.15 -21.57
C ARG A 69 19.17 -17.59 -21.05
N LYS A 70 17.93 -18.06 -20.85
CA LYS A 70 17.58 -19.37 -20.28
C LYS A 70 18.40 -19.72 -19.03
N VAL A 71 18.53 -18.76 -18.12
CA VAL A 71 19.23 -19.00 -16.83
C VAL A 71 18.50 -20.08 -16.03
N ASP A 72 19.19 -20.73 -15.11
CA ASP A 72 18.57 -21.75 -14.25
C ASP A 72 17.33 -21.19 -13.54
N GLY A 73 16.22 -21.92 -13.64
CA GLY A 73 14.92 -21.46 -13.12
C GLY A 73 14.21 -20.42 -13.99
N TRP A 74 14.56 -20.26 -15.27
CA TRP A 74 13.90 -19.32 -16.20
C TRP A 74 12.36 -19.45 -16.23
N GLY A 75 11.83 -20.65 -16.03
CA GLY A 75 10.39 -20.91 -15.99
C GLY A 75 9.66 -20.08 -14.93
N TYR A 76 10.25 -19.89 -13.74
CA TYR A 76 9.67 -19.05 -12.69
C TYR A 76 9.59 -17.58 -13.10
N ASN A 77 10.63 -17.08 -13.77
CA ASN A 77 10.65 -15.72 -14.30
C ASN A 77 9.59 -15.53 -15.39
N ALA A 78 9.34 -16.55 -16.23
CA ALA A 78 8.29 -16.51 -17.24
C ALA A 78 6.90 -16.44 -16.61
N VAL A 79 6.62 -17.26 -15.58
CA VAL A 79 5.36 -17.21 -14.84
C VAL A 79 5.16 -15.83 -14.18
N LEU A 80 6.22 -15.26 -13.59
CA LEU A 80 6.18 -13.92 -13.01
C LEU A 80 5.84 -12.84 -14.05
N VAL A 81 6.51 -12.85 -15.21
CA VAL A 81 6.26 -11.87 -16.28
C VAL A 81 4.84 -11.99 -16.82
N ILE A 82 4.36 -13.22 -17.06
CA ILE A 82 2.97 -13.45 -17.52
C ILE A 82 1.98 -12.95 -16.46
N GLY A 83 2.14 -13.34 -15.19
CA GLY A 83 1.26 -12.90 -14.11
C GLY A 83 1.25 -11.38 -13.93
N PHE A 84 2.40 -10.73 -14.03
CA PHE A 84 2.52 -9.28 -14.01
C PHE A 84 1.78 -8.64 -15.19
N LEU A 85 1.99 -9.10 -16.41
CA LEU A 85 1.33 -8.56 -17.61
C LEU A 85 -0.19 -8.80 -17.58
N THR A 86 -0.65 -9.96 -17.12
CA THR A 86 -2.07 -10.25 -16.95
C THR A 86 -2.69 -9.29 -15.92
N MET A 87 -2.09 -9.13 -14.75
CA MET A 87 -2.65 -8.21 -13.73
C MET A 87 -2.59 -6.75 -14.15
N ALA A 88 -1.50 -6.32 -14.80
CA ALA A 88 -1.35 -4.95 -15.28
C ALA A 88 -2.39 -4.63 -16.37
N THR A 89 -2.61 -5.54 -17.32
CA THR A 89 -3.61 -5.34 -18.37
C THR A 89 -5.03 -5.35 -17.81
N LEU A 90 -5.39 -6.33 -16.98
CA LEU A 90 -6.71 -6.37 -16.34
C LEU A 90 -6.99 -5.11 -15.51
N GLY A 91 -6.03 -4.69 -14.69
CA GLY A 91 -6.14 -3.45 -13.90
C GLY A 91 -6.34 -2.22 -14.80
N PHE A 92 -5.53 -2.08 -15.84
CA PHE A 92 -5.61 -0.95 -16.78
C PHE A 92 -6.97 -0.89 -17.50
N PHE A 93 -7.45 -2.02 -18.05
CA PHE A 93 -8.72 -2.06 -18.76
C PHE A 93 -9.93 -1.93 -17.84
N SER A 94 -9.86 -2.47 -16.61
CA SER A 94 -10.95 -2.35 -15.63
C SER A 94 -11.18 -0.91 -15.15
N GLY A 95 -10.14 -0.08 -15.17
CA GLY A 95 -10.21 1.34 -14.79
C GLY A 95 -10.86 2.23 -15.84
N PHE A 96 -11.18 1.71 -17.03
CA PHE A 96 -11.86 2.50 -18.05
C PHE A 96 -13.37 2.61 -17.73
N GLU A 97 -13.77 3.72 -17.11
CA GLU A 97 -15.15 4.02 -16.73
C GLU A 97 -16.00 4.49 -17.92
N GLY A 98 -16.23 3.61 -18.89
CA GLY A 98 -17.17 3.84 -20.01
C GLY A 98 -18.65 3.57 -19.66
N SER A 99 -19.02 3.54 -18.37
CA SER A 99 -20.34 3.07 -17.91
C SER A 99 -21.45 4.11 -18.10
N GLU A 100 -21.12 5.40 -18.11
CA GLU A 100 -22.11 6.48 -18.19
C GLU A 100 -22.91 6.45 -19.49
N SER A 101 -22.31 5.98 -20.59
CA SER A 101 -22.96 5.88 -21.90
C SER A 101 -24.06 4.80 -21.99
N ARG A 102 -24.24 3.98 -20.93
CA ARG A 102 -25.19 2.85 -20.90
C ARG A 102 -26.30 3.01 -19.87
N LEU A 103 -26.41 4.17 -19.22
CA LEU A 103 -27.45 4.48 -18.24
C LEU A 103 -28.77 4.84 -18.93
N THR A 104 -29.33 3.90 -19.69
CA THR A 104 -30.69 4.00 -20.21
C THR A 104 -31.64 3.20 -19.31
N PRO A 105 -32.85 3.70 -19.01
CA PRO A 105 -33.89 2.89 -18.38
C PRO A 105 -34.10 1.58 -19.15
N GLY A 106 -34.12 0.45 -18.44
CA GLY A 106 -34.18 -0.91 -18.99
C GLY A 106 -32.81 -1.55 -19.29
N SER A 107 -31.69 -0.83 -19.11
CA SER A 107 -30.36 -1.43 -19.27
C SER A 107 -30.03 -2.40 -18.13
N GLN A 108 -29.42 -3.53 -18.49
CA GLN A 108 -28.89 -4.51 -17.54
C GLN A 108 -27.41 -4.21 -17.29
N LEU A 109 -27.07 -3.93 -16.04
CA LEU A 109 -25.72 -3.66 -15.58
C LEU A 109 -25.34 -4.65 -14.49
N TRP A 110 -24.06 -4.70 -14.16
CA TRP A 110 -23.54 -5.57 -13.12
C TRP A 110 -23.12 -4.73 -11.92
N THR A 111 -23.45 -5.19 -10.73
CA THR A 111 -22.96 -4.61 -9.49
C THR A 111 -22.29 -5.69 -8.65
N TYR A 112 -21.38 -5.25 -7.79
CA TYR A 112 -20.64 -6.13 -6.91
C TYR A 112 -21.17 -6.00 -5.48
N GLU A 113 -21.66 -7.11 -4.92
CA GLU A 113 -22.11 -7.13 -3.53
C GLU A 113 -20.95 -7.52 -2.61
N GLU A 114 -20.52 -6.56 -1.78
CA GLU A 114 -19.40 -6.75 -0.86
C GLU A 114 -19.68 -7.81 0.21
N ALA A 115 -20.93 -7.92 0.68
CA ALA A 115 -21.32 -8.85 1.74
C ALA A 115 -21.26 -10.32 1.28
N SER A 116 -21.75 -10.61 0.07
CA SER A 116 -21.78 -11.97 -0.49
C SER A 116 -20.58 -12.29 -1.38
N GLN A 117 -19.75 -11.29 -1.68
CA GLN A 117 -18.60 -11.36 -2.59
C GLN A 117 -18.98 -11.86 -4.00
N LYS A 118 -20.18 -11.51 -4.48
CA LYS A 118 -20.71 -11.98 -5.76
C LYS A 118 -21.12 -10.82 -6.67
N TRP A 119 -20.89 -11.05 -7.96
CA TRP A 119 -21.42 -10.24 -9.04
C TRP A 119 -22.84 -10.68 -9.36
N HIS A 120 -23.78 -9.74 -9.39
CA HIS A 120 -25.15 -9.98 -9.83
C HIS A 120 -25.59 -8.88 -10.80
N PHE A 121 -26.56 -9.21 -11.65
CA PHE A 121 -27.10 -8.27 -12.61
C PHE A 121 -28.21 -7.44 -11.96
N VAL A 122 -28.32 -6.19 -12.40
CA VAL A 122 -29.31 -5.24 -11.90
C VAL A 122 -29.89 -4.45 -13.07
N THR A 123 -31.19 -4.22 -13.05
CA THR A 123 -31.88 -3.51 -14.14
C THR A 123 -32.08 -2.05 -13.76
N VAL A 124 -31.62 -1.13 -14.62
CA VAL A 124 -31.80 0.30 -14.39
C VAL A 124 -33.27 0.68 -14.60
N LYS A 125 -33.94 1.14 -13.55
CA LYS A 125 -35.34 1.61 -13.65
C LYS A 125 -35.39 3.10 -13.94
N GLN A 126 -34.64 3.90 -13.19
CA GLN A 126 -34.61 5.35 -13.35
C GLN A 126 -33.22 5.90 -13.06
N VAL A 127 -32.81 6.89 -13.85
CA VAL A 127 -31.56 7.62 -13.67
C VAL A 127 -31.91 8.95 -13.01
N ASN A 128 -31.49 9.15 -11.75
CA ASN A 128 -31.75 10.38 -11.04
C ASN A 128 -30.68 11.42 -11.40
N ARG A 129 -31.10 12.54 -11.98
CA ARG A 129 -30.22 13.63 -12.41
C ARG A 129 -30.42 14.81 -11.47
N GLU A 130 -29.37 15.18 -10.77
CA GLU A 130 -29.34 16.37 -9.94
C GLU A 130 -28.64 17.52 -10.68
N LYS A 131 -29.11 18.73 -10.45
CA LYS A 131 -28.51 19.95 -10.98
C LYS A 131 -27.60 20.54 -9.92
N ALA A 132 -26.29 20.62 -10.18
CA ALA A 132 -25.37 21.38 -9.37
C ALA A 132 -24.92 22.62 -10.13
N THR A 133 -24.98 23.76 -9.46
CA THR A 133 -24.32 24.98 -9.95
C THR A 133 -22.84 24.86 -9.61
N VAL A 134 -22.01 24.55 -10.61
CA VAL A 134 -20.56 24.51 -10.43
C VAL A 134 -20.02 25.88 -10.81
N GLU A 135 -19.40 26.55 -9.83
CA GLU A 135 -18.74 27.84 -10.02
C GLU A 135 -17.31 27.59 -10.48
N ASP A 136 -17.00 27.99 -11.71
CA ASP A 136 -15.66 27.86 -12.27
C ASP A 136 -14.71 28.83 -11.56
N LYS A 137 -13.68 28.28 -10.91
CA LYS A 137 -12.71 29.03 -10.09
C LYS A 137 -11.88 30.02 -10.91
N HIS A 138 -11.83 29.89 -12.23
CA HIS A 138 -11.03 30.76 -13.11
C HIS A 138 -11.84 31.82 -13.85
N THR A 139 -13.12 31.57 -14.14
CA THR A 139 -13.99 32.48 -14.92
C THR A 139 -15.12 33.10 -14.09
N GLN A 140 -15.34 32.66 -12.85
CA GLN A 140 -16.46 33.06 -11.97
C GLN A 140 -17.84 32.92 -12.61
N GLU A 141 -17.94 32.19 -13.73
CA GLU A 141 -19.21 31.85 -14.36
C GLU A 141 -19.84 30.67 -13.62
N LYS A 142 -21.09 30.87 -13.21
CA LYS A 142 -21.93 29.81 -12.65
C LYS A 142 -22.55 29.04 -13.80
N ARG A 143 -22.08 27.81 -14.02
CA ARG A 143 -22.68 26.90 -15.00
C ARG A 143 -23.54 25.90 -14.24
N GLU A 144 -24.79 25.76 -14.66
CA GLU A 144 -25.62 24.63 -14.23
C GLU A 144 -25.11 23.37 -14.92
N VAL A 145 -24.59 22.44 -14.12
CA VAL A 145 -24.13 21.13 -14.61
C VAL A 145 -25.11 20.08 -14.10
N GLU A 146 -25.77 19.39 -15.03
CA GLU A 146 -26.56 18.21 -14.73
C GLU A 146 -25.62 17.02 -14.51
N PHE A 147 -25.66 16.43 -13.32
CA PHE A 147 -24.89 15.23 -12.99
C PHE A 147 -25.84 14.13 -12.50
N ILE A 148 -25.46 12.87 -12.74
CA ILE A 148 -26.26 11.71 -12.30
C ILE A 148 -25.87 11.42 -10.84
N SER A 149 -26.79 11.62 -9.88
CA SER A 149 -26.50 11.44 -8.45
C SER A 149 -26.64 9.98 -8.01
N SER A 150 -27.68 9.30 -8.49
CA SER A 150 -27.92 7.88 -8.23
C SER A 150 -28.76 7.25 -9.34
N VAL A 151 -28.70 5.93 -9.41
CA VAL A 151 -29.52 5.14 -10.32
C VAL A 151 -30.37 4.21 -9.48
N THR A 152 -31.69 4.34 -9.58
CA THR A 152 -32.62 3.38 -8.98
C THR A 152 -32.58 2.12 -9.82
N ILE A 153 -32.03 1.06 -9.23
CA ILE A 153 -31.92 -0.25 -9.83
C ILE A 153 -32.94 -1.21 -9.21
N THR A 154 -33.42 -2.15 -10.01
CA THR A 154 -34.16 -3.32 -9.54
C THR A 154 -33.19 -4.48 -9.42
N ASP A 155 -33.03 -4.95 -8.18
CA ASP A 155 -32.23 -6.12 -7.79
C ASP A 155 -32.88 -7.42 -8.27
N ASP A 156 -32.15 -8.54 -8.25
CA ASP A 156 -32.62 -9.87 -8.68
C ASP A 156 -33.84 -10.35 -7.85
N ASP A 157 -33.95 -9.85 -6.62
CA ASP A 157 -35.09 -10.03 -5.71
C ASP A 157 -36.31 -9.13 -6.02
N GLY A 158 -36.27 -8.33 -7.09
CA GLY A 158 -37.30 -7.35 -7.44
C GLY A 158 -37.33 -6.12 -6.54
N LYS A 159 -36.35 -5.94 -5.64
CA LYS A 159 -36.26 -4.80 -4.71
C LYS A 159 -35.58 -3.60 -5.38
N GLU A 160 -36.15 -2.43 -5.17
CA GLU A 160 -35.60 -1.17 -5.68
C GLU A 160 -34.55 -0.62 -4.71
N LYS A 161 -33.36 -0.32 -5.21
CA LYS A 161 -32.27 0.28 -4.44
C LYS A 161 -31.64 1.40 -5.25
N ASP A 162 -31.37 2.52 -4.60
CA ASP A 162 -30.58 3.59 -5.21
C ASP A 162 -29.10 3.27 -5.07
N VAL A 163 -28.42 3.09 -6.20
CA VAL A 163 -27.00 2.75 -6.24
C VAL A 163 -26.23 3.82 -6.99
N GLN A 164 -25.04 4.15 -6.48
CA GLN A 164 -24.15 5.10 -7.16
C GLN A 164 -23.70 4.53 -8.51
N THR A 165 -23.66 5.40 -9.53
CA THR A 165 -23.22 5.06 -10.90
C THR A 165 -21.85 4.39 -10.94
N SER A 166 -20.95 4.76 -10.02
CA SER A 166 -19.60 4.20 -9.88
C SER A 166 -19.58 2.69 -9.60
N LYS A 167 -20.61 2.17 -8.92
CA LYS A 167 -20.74 0.74 -8.58
C LYS A 167 -21.33 -0.09 -9.72
N LEU A 168 -21.95 0.55 -10.70
CA LEU A 168 -22.54 -0.10 -11.86
C LEU A 168 -21.50 -0.26 -12.96
N LYS A 169 -21.22 -1.50 -13.34
CA LYS A 169 -20.24 -1.85 -14.36
C LYS A 169 -20.93 -2.52 -15.54
N GLY A 170 -20.48 -2.21 -16.75
CA GLY A 170 -20.88 -2.96 -17.95
C GLY A 170 -20.40 -4.41 -17.90
N SER A 171 -20.99 -5.28 -18.72
CA SER A 171 -20.70 -6.73 -18.73
C SER A 171 -19.21 -7.06 -18.89
N LEU A 172 -18.52 -6.42 -19.84
CA LEU A 172 -17.08 -6.63 -20.05
C LEU A 172 -16.26 -6.18 -18.85
N ASN A 173 -16.53 -4.99 -18.30
CA ASN A 173 -15.80 -4.48 -17.14
C ASN A 173 -16.04 -5.34 -15.89
N ALA A 174 -17.28 -5.79 -15.68
CA ALA A 174 -17.62 -6.71 -14.60
C ALA A 174 -16.89 -8.05 -14.74
N TRP A 175 -16.82 -8.60 -15.95
CA TRP A 175 -16.06 -9.82 -16.22
C TRP A 175 -14.55 -9.64 -15.97
N LEU A 176 -13.97 -8.54 -16.43
CA LEU A 176 -12.55 -8.21 -16.20
C LEU A 176 -12.24 -8.08 -14.71
N LEU A 177 -13.09 -7.38 -13.95
CA LEU A 177 -12.96 -7.21 -12.50
C LEU A 177 -13.15 -8.54 -11.76
N ALA A 178 -14.13 -9.36 -12.17
CA ALA A 178 -14.35 -10.68 -11.59
C ALA A 178 -13.15 -11.60 -11.82
N PHE A 179 -12.55 -11.58 -13.02
CA PHE A 179 -11.37 -12.36 -13.33
C PHE A 179 -10.14 -11.87 -12.55
N GLN A 180 -9.94 -10.56 -12.46
CA GLN A 180 -8.90 -9.96 -11.62
C GLN A 180 -9.07 -10.38 -10.15
N GLN A 181 -10.29 -10.34 -9.63
CA GLN A 181 -10.61 -10.75 -8.27
C GLN A 181 -10.36 -12.24 -8.04
N LEU A 182 -10.67 -13.10 -9.01
CA LEU A 182 -10.36 -14.53 -8.95
C LEU A 182 -8.84 -14.75 -8.85
N LEU A 183 -8.05 -14.07 -9.67
CA LEU A 183 -6.60 -14.17 -9.59
C LEU A 183 -6.06 -13.63 -8.26
N PHE A 184 -6.61 -12.53 -7.77
CA PHE A 184 -6.18 -11.92 -6.50
C PHE A 184 -6.54 -12.80 -5.30
N ASN A 185 -7.80 -13.22 -5.18
CA ASN A 185 -8.27 -14.00 -4.05
C ASN A 185 -7.84 -15.47 -4.11
N GLY A 186 -7.84 -16.07 -5.30
CA GLY A 186 -7.49 -17.48 -5.48
C GLY A 186 -5.98 -17.70 -5.49
N VAL A 187 -5.25 -16.95 -6.32
CA VAL A 187 -3.81 -17.19 -6.52
C VAL A 187 -2.98 -16.37 -5.53
N PHE A 188 -3.16 -15.05 -5.51
CA PHE A 188 -2.29 -14.17 -4.71
C PHE A 188 -2.46 -14.41 -3.20
N LYS A 189 -3.69 -14.44 -2.67
CA LYS A 189 -3.90 -14.71 -1.23
C LYS A 189 -3.42 -16.09 -0.81
N ALA A 190 -3.64 -17.13 -1.62
CA ALA A 190 -3.15 -18.48 -1.32
C ALA A 190 -1.61 -18.53 -1.33
N ALA A 191 -0.97 -17.95 -2.35
CA ALA A 191 0.49 -17.86 -2.41
C ALA A 191 1.06 -17.09 -1.22
N GLN A 192 0.44 -15.96 -0.84
CA GLN A 192 0.82 -15.19 0.33
C GLN A 192 0.68 -16.01 1.62
N ALA A 193 -0.38 -16.80 1.78
CA ALA A 193 -0.55 -17.71 2.92
C ALA A 193 0.56 -18.78 2.97
N THR A 194 0.97 -19.34 1.83
CA THR A 194 2.11 -20.28 1.79
C THR A 194 3.42 -19.62 2.21
N MET A 195 3.68 -18.40 1.74
CA MET A 195 4.86 -17.63 2.16
C MET A 195 4.84 -17.34 3.65
N PHE A 196 3.71 -16.93 4.22
CA PHE A 196 3.58 -16.71 5.67
C PHE A 196 3.72 -18.00 6.48
N SER A 197 3.18 -19.12 5.99
CA SER A 197 3.34 -20.43 6.65
C SER A 197 4.79 -20.87 6.68
N LEU A 198 5.51 -20.76 5.55
CA LEU A 198 6.94 -21.05 5.47
C LEU A 198 7.74 -20.10 6.36
N LEU A 199 7.44 -18.80 6.34
CA LEU A 199 8.07 -17.82 7.21
C LEU A 199 7.89 -18.20 8.68
N ALA A 200 6.66 -18.51 9.11
CA ALA A 200 6.37 -18.91 10.48
C ALA A 200 7.14 -20.18 10.87
N PHE A 201 7.17 -21.19 10.00
CA PHE A 201 7.93 -22.41 10.24
C PHE A 201 9.43 -22.14 10.38
N PHE A 202 10.04 -21.37 9.46
CA PHE A 202 11.46 -21.07 9.50
C PHE A 202 11.85 -20.16 10.65
N VAL A 203 11.03 -19.16 10.99
CA VAL A 203 11.23 -18.31 12.17
C VAL A 203 11.15 -19.18 13.42
N ALA A 204 10.11 -20.00 13.58
CA ALA A 204 9.99 -20.89 14.73
C ALA A 204 11.18 -21.88 14.83
N SER A 205 11.62 -22.47 13.72
CA SER A 205 12.77 -23.38 13.67
C SER A 205 14.09 -22.68 14.01
N ALA A 206 14.34 -21.51 13.42
CA ALA A 206 15.53 -20.70 13.68
C ALA A 206 15.56 -20.20 15.13
N SER A 207 14.42 -19.72 15.63
CA SER A 207 14.20 -19.33 17.01
C SER A 207 14.45 -20.49 17.96
N PHE A 208 13.85 -21.67 17.74
CA PHE A 208 14.06 -22.85 18.58
C PHE A 208 15.54 -23.24 18.65
N ARG A 209 16.26 -23.16 17.52
CA ARG A 209 17.72 -23.40 17.48
C ARG A 209 18.52 -22.29 18.18
N ALA A 210 18.15 -21.02 17.99
CA ALA A 210 18.82 -19.87 18.60
C ALA A 210 18.59 -19.79 20.12
N PHE A 211 17.40 -20.19 20.59
CA PHE A 211 17.02 -20.28 22.01
C PHE A 211 17.66 -21.47 22.73
N ARG A 212 18.36 -22.37 22.00
CA ARG A 212 19.23 -23.37 22.62
C ARG A 212 20.51 -22.77 23.23
N ILE A 213 20.73 -21.46 23.08
CA ILE A 213 21.75 -20.70 23.81
C ILE A 213 21.08 -19.93 24.97
N LYS A 214 21.46 -20.28 26.20
CA LYS A 214 20.94 -19.77 27.49
C LYS A 214 21.28 -18.30 27.74
N SER A 215 20.68 -17.37 27.01
CA SER A 215 20.73 -15.93 27.35
C SER A 215 19.43 -15.54 28.07
N LYS A 216 19.54 -14.79 29.17
CA LYS A 216 18.36 -14.32 29.94
C LYS A 216 17.53 -13.33 29.11
N GLU A 217 18.20 -12.59 28.23
CA GLU A 217 17.63 -11.59 27.33
C GLU A 217 16.75 -12.27 26.26
N ALA A 218 17.24 -13.36 25.66
CA ALA A 218 16.49 -14.11 24.65
C ALA A 218 15.20 -14.73 25.22
N MET A 219 15.25 -15.21 26.47
CA MET A 219 14.07 -15.73 27.17
C MET A 219 13.03 -14.64 27.44
N LEU A 220 13.46 -13.43 27.82
CA LEU A 220 12.57 -12.30 28.06
C LEU A 220 11.87 -11.86 26.75
N LEU A 221 12.62 -11.75 25.65
CA LEU A 221 12.07 -11.42 24.34
C LEU A 221 11.07 -12.48 23.84
N MET A 222 11.36 -13.76 24.04
CA MET A 222 10.46 -14.85 23.69
C MET A 222 9.17 -14.80 24.50
N GLY A 223 9.26 -14.57 25.81
CA GLY A 223 8.09 -14.40 26.67
C GLY A 223 7.21 -13.22 26.25
N ALA A 224 7.83 -12.07 25.97
CA ALA A 224 7.12 -10.89 25.48
C ALA A 224 6.41 -11.16 24.13
N ALA A 225 7.10 -11.80 23.18
CA ALA A 225 6.53 -12.16 21.88
C ALA A 225 5.34 -13.14 22.02
N PHE A 226 5.45 -14.12 22.90
CA PHE A 226 4.38 -15.09 23.16
C PHE A 226 3.12 -14.42 23.74
N ILE A 227 3.30 -13.51 24.70
CA ILE A 227 2.19 -12.73 25.29
C ILE A 227 1.50 -11.87 24.21
N VAL A 228 2.29 -11.18 23.39
CA VAL A 228 1.75 -10.37 22.27
C VAL A 228 1.00 -11.22 21.25
N MET A 229 1.51 -12.42 20.94
CA MET A 229 0.81 -13.36 20.05
C MET A 229 -0.51 -13.83 20.66
N LEU A 230 -0.54 -14.20 21.94
CA LEU A 230 -1.77 -14.62 22.62
C LEU A 230 -2.83 -13.52 22.63
N GLY A 231 -2.47 -12.27 22.90
CA GLY A 231 -3.42 -11.15 22.88
C GLY A 231 -3.95 -10.77 21.48
N ASN A 232 -3.44 -11.35 20.39
CA ASN A 232 -3.93 -11.13 19.02
C ASN A 232 -4.92 -12.21 18.56
N VAL A 233 -4.96 -13.36 19.22
CA VAL A 233 -5.76 -14.52 18.79
C VAL A 233 -7.03 -14.59 19.65
N PRO A 234 -8.20 -14.97 19.10
CA PRO A 234 -9.44 -15.12 19.87
C PRO A 234 -9.33 -16.01 21.11
N ILE A 235 -8.41 -17.00 21.08
CA ILE A 235 -8.07 -17.87 22.20
C ILE A 235 -7.55 -17.07 23.41
N GLY A 236 -6.83 -15.96 23.19
CA GLY A 236 -6.36 -15.09 24.27
C GLY A 236 -7.51 -14.53 25.10
N ASN A 237 -8.58 -14.06 24.44
CA ASN A 237 -9.76 -13.54 25.13
C ASN A 237 -10.49 -14.63 25.92
N MET A 238 -10.59 -15.84 25.35
CA MET A 238 -11.18 -16.98 26.05
C MET A 238 -10.36 -17.38 27.27
N LEU A 239 -9.03 -17.32 27.17
CA LEU A 239 -8.12 -17.64 28.25
C LEU A 239 -8.19 -16.59 29.36
N THR A 240 -8.23 -15.30 29.02
CA THR A 240 -8.50 -14.21 29.99
C THR A 240 -9.83 -14.46 30.71
N ALA A 241 -10.92 -14.72 29.99
CA ALA A 241 -12.22 -14.98 30.60
C ALA A 241 -12.24 -16.22 31.51
N LEU A 242 -11.45 -17.26 31.19
CA LEU A 242 -11.26 -18.42 32.06
C LEU A 242 -10.45 -18.07 33.31
N LEU A 243 -9.38 -17.29 33.15
CA LEU A 243 -8.50 -16.84 34.22
C LEU A 243 -9.21 -15.87 35.17
N ASP A 244 -10.13 -15.04 34.67
CA ASP A 244 -11.00 -14.15 35.44
C ASP A 244 -11.98 -14.93 36.33
N LYS A 245 -12.41 -16.11 35.85
CA LYS A 245 -13.28 -17.02 36.61
C LYS A 245 -12.52 -17.80 37.69
N VAL A 246 -11.23 -18.00 37.47
CA VAL A 246 -10.28 -18.53 38.46
C VAL A 246 -9.78 -17.31 39.28
N TRP A 247 -9.22 -17.49 40.48
CA TRP A 247 -8.66 -16.39 41.29
C TRP A 247 -7.55 -15.53 40.63
N LEU A 248 -7.30 -15.69 39.32
CA LEU A 248 -6.23 -15.05 38.54
C LEU A 248 -6.76 -13.97 37.57
N GLY A 249 -7.82 -13.25 37.93
CA GLY A 249 -8.42 -12.19 37.11
C GLY A 249 -7.65 -10.87 37.01
N PHE A 250 -6.35 -10.87 37.32
CA PHE A 250 -5.47 -9.71 37.13
C PHE A 250 -4.66 -9.79 35.82
N ILE A 251 -4.71 -10.93 35.12
CA ILE A 251 -3.97 -11.16 33.87
C ILE A 251 -4.91 -11.02 32.68
N ASP A 252 -4.92 -9.83 32.09
CA ASP A 252 -5.60 -9.57 30.82
C ASP A 252 -4.59 -9.60 29.66
N PHE A 253 -4.57 -10.69 28.90
CA PHE A 253 -3.63 -10.87 27.78
C PHE A 253 -3.78 -9.79 26.69
N PRO A 254 -5.00 -9.43 26.23
CA PRO A 254 -5.24 -8.23 25.42
C PRO A 254 -4.60 -6.96 25.97
N ALA A 255 -4.82 -6.63 27.25
CA ALA A 255 -4.26 -5.42 27.86
C ALA A 255 -2.73 -5.45 27.95
N LEU A 256 -2.14 -6.61 28.28
CA LEU A 256 -0.68 -6.79 28.31
C LEU A 256 -0.06 -6.61 26.92
N LYS A 257 -0.68 -7.19 25.89
CA LYS A 257 -0.27 -6.96 24.50
C LYS A 257 -0.31 -5.47 24.17
N GLU A 258 -1.42 -4.79 24.48
CA GLU A 258 -1.59 -3.38 24.19
C GLU A 258 -0.50 -2.55 24.88
N TRP A 259 -0.22 -2.81 26.16
CA TRP A 259 0.86 -2.14 26.87
C TRP A 259 2.23 -2.36 26.23
N ILE A 260 2.58 -3.60 25.86
CA ILE A 260 3.86 -3.93 25.18
C ILE A 260 3.97 -3.19 23.84
N MET A 261 2.87 -3.14 23.08
CA MET A 261 2.84 -2.50 21.77
C MET A 261 2.83 -0.96 21.86
N MET A 262 2.15 -0.41 22.85
CA MET A 262 1.98 1.03 23.02
C MET A 262 3.24 1.71 23.55
N TYR A 263 3.94 1.09 24.52
CA TYR A 263 5.06 1.72 25.21
C TYR A 263 6.42 1.17 24.74
N PRO A 264 6.86 -0.06 25.11
CA PRO A 264 8.15 -0.60 24.66
C PRO A 264 8.33 -0.63 23.15
N SER A 265 7.34 -1.13 22.40
CA SER A 265 7.45 -1.26 20.95
C SER A 265 7.52 0.11 20.26
N SER A 266 6.70 1.07 20.69
CA SER A 266 6.74 2.46 20.19
C SER A 266 8.08 3.15 20.47
N ALA A 267 8.63 2.98 21.68
CA ALA A 267 9.95 3.49 22.04
C ALA A 267 11.06 2.87 21.18
N ALA A 268 11.00 1.55 20.96
CA ALA A 268 11.96 0.83 20.11
C ALA A 268 11.88 1.28 18.64
N GLN A 269 10.67 1.41 18.08
CA GLN A 269 10.47 1.92 16.73
C GLN A 269 11.04 3.34 16.57
N SER A 270 10.81 4.21 17.55
CA SER A 270 11.37 5.57 17.55
C SER A 270 12.90 5.54 17.56
N ALA A 271 13.52 4.70 18.38
CA ALA A 271 14.97 4.54 18.42
C ALA A 271 15.53 4.00 17.09
N ILE A 272 14.87 3.01 16.47
CA ILE A 272 15.27 2.46 15.17
C ILE A 272 15.15 3.51 14.08
N LEU A 273 14.06 4.29 14.04
CA LEU A 273 13.85 5.35 13.05
C LEU A 273 14.91 6.44 13.17
N ILE A 274 15.20 6.90 14.39
CA ILE A 274 16.26 7.88 14.65
C ILE A 274 17.61 7.30 14.21
N GLY A 275 17.91 6.05 14.58
CA GLY A 275 19.15 5.38 14.19
C GLY A 275 19.29 5.24 12.67
N ALA A 276 18.23 4.85 11.97
CA ALA A 276 18.21 4.74 10.52
C ALA A 276 18.38 6.11 9.84
N ALA A 277 17.68 7.15 10.33
CA ALA A 277 17.81 8.50 9.82
C ALA A 277 19.25 9.03 9.97
N LEU A 278 19.85 8.84 11.15
CA LEU A 278 21.26 9.18 11.38
C LEU A 278 22.20 8.35 10.48
N GLY A 279 21.89 7.07 10.25
CA GLY A 279 22.61 6.21 9.32
C GLY A 279 22.56 6.71 7.88
N TYR A 280 21.38 7.11 7.39
CA TYR A 280 21.21 7.72 6.06
C TYR A 280 21.93 9.05 5.93
N ILE A 281 21.90 9.90 6.97
CA ILE A 281 22.63 11.17 7.00
C ILE A 281 24.14 10.89 6.94
N ALA A 282 24.63 9.94 7.73
CA ALA A 282 26.05 9.58 7.75
C ALA A 282 26.52 9.00 6.40
N ALA A 283 25.75 8.09 5.80
CA ALA A 283 26.04 7.54 4.48
C ALA A 283 26.04 8.63 3.40
N SER A 284 25.03 9.51 3.41
CA SER A 284 24.96 10.65 2.51
C SER A 284 26.18 11.54 2.66
N LEU A 285 26.55 11.91 3.90
CA LEU A 285 27.70 12.75 4.20
C LEU A 285 29.02 12.14 3.71
N LYS A 286 29.22 10.83 3.89
CA LYS A 286 30.40 10.12 3.36
C LYS A 286 30.49 10.20 1.83
N ILE A 287 29.36 10.16 1.14
CA ILE A 287 29.28 10.34 -0.31
C ILE A 287 29.59 11.80 -0.68
N ILE A 288 29.00 12.79 0.01
CA ILE A 288 29.24 14.23 -0.24
C ILE A 288 30.73 14.57 -0.07
N LEU A 289 31.33 14.10 1.02
CA LEU A 289 32.73 14.34 1.36
C LEU A 289 33.71 13.52 0.50
N GLY A 290 33.20 12.68 -0.41
CA GLY A 290 34.01 11.88 -1.32
C GLY A 290 34.85 10.79 -0.65
N VAL A 291 34.48 10.41 0.59
CA VAL A 291 35.12 9.34 1.37
C VAL A 291 34.75 7.97 0.79
N GLU A 292 33.48 7.80 0.37
CA GLU A 292 33.04 6.61 -0.36
C GLU A 292 33.02 6.88 -1.87
N ARG A 293 34.02 6.34 -2.58
CA ARG A 293 34.18 6.53 -4.05
C ARG A 293 33.50 5.44 -4.90
N SER A 294 32.90 4.43 -4.28
CA SER A 294 32.63 3.13 -4.93
C SER A 294 31.48 3.10 -5.95
N TYR A 295 30.56 4.07 -6.00
CA TYR A 295 29.39 4.01 -6.90
C TYR A 295 29.43 4.96 -8.11
N LEU A 296 30.47 5.79 -8.21
CA LEU A 296 30.68 6.67 -9.36
C LEU A 296 31.84 6.10 -10.17
N GLY A 297 31.50 5.12 -11.03
CA GLY A 297 32.39 4.35 -11.91
C GLY A 297 33.74 4.99 -12.20
N GLY A 298 34.74 4.59 -11.44
CA GLY A 298 36.14 4.64 -11.84
C GLY A 298 36.49 3.29 -12.45
N GLY A 299 36.05 3.07 -13.68
CA GLY A 299 36.71 2.08 -14.53
C GLY A 299 38.05 2.67 -14.94
N GLU A 300 39.10 2.31 -14.21
CA GLU A 300 40.46 2.22 -14.76
C GLU A 300 40.40 1.07 -15.80
N GLY A 301 40.81 1.23 -17.05
CA GLY A 301 42.07 1.82 -17.46
C GLY A 301 43.09 0.69 -17.51
#